data_AF-A0A7X9RYT4-F1
#
_entry.id   AF-A0A7X9RYT4-F1
#
_cell.length_a   1.000
_cell.length_b   1.000
_cell.length_c   1.000
_cell.angle_alpha   90.00
_cell.angle_beta   90.00
_cell.angle_gamma   90.00
#
_symmetry.space_group_name_H-M   'P 1'
#
loop_
_entity.id
_entity.type
_entity.pdbx_description
1 polymer ?
#
loop_
_entity_poly.entity_id
_entity_poly.type
_entity_poly.pdbx_seq_one_letter_code
_entity_poly.pdbx_strand_id
1 'polypeptide(L)'
;MDKSEEIKRLIIDFENDKISSEKALIEINKLSNVVVDNFSLQTYNSSMDLEMYVRILTLESIADWQEIDDKRAIDLINEILTSTDDDAVLLRNFEALEKRYSKPTGALSDWIFHDDITEANELLLLLKKNTTIIL
;
A
#
# COMPACT_ATOMS: atom_id res chain seq x y z
N MET A 1 16.77 2.86 -17.00
CA MET A 1 16.07 1.56 -16.95
C MET A 1 14.91 1.76 -16.00
N ASP A 2 13.70 1.33 -16.37
CA ASP A 2 12.53 1.46 -15.51
C ASP A 2 12.73 0.59 -14.25
N LYS A 3 12.54 1.17 -13.05
CA LYS A 3 12.69 0.46 -11.77
C LYS A 3 11.76 -0.76 -11.73
N SER A 4 10.55 -0.64 -12.29
CA SER A 4 9.55 -1.70 -12.32
C SER A 4 10.03 -2.89 -13.14
N GLU A 5 10.56 -2.64 -14.34
CA GLU A 5 11.13 -3.68 -15.20
C GLU A 5 12.35 -4.37 -14.57
N GLU A 6 13.18 -3.61 -13.85
CA GLU A 6 14.34 -4.18 -13.16
C GLU A 6 13.94 -5.07 -11.99
N ILE A 7 13.01 -4.62 -11.14
CA ILE A 7 12.48 -5.41 -10.02
C ILE A 7 11.80 -6.68 -10.56
N LYS A 8 10.98 -6.55 -11.61
CA LYS A 8 10.32 -7.67 -12.27
C LYS A 8 11.32 -8.73 -12.74
N ARG A 9 12.41 -8.30 -13.41
CA ARG A 9 13.49 -9.21 -13.83
C ARG A 9 14.14 -9.91 -12.64
N LEU A 10 14.41 -9.19 -11.55
CA LEU A 10 15.02 -9.76 -10.34
C LEU A 10 14.12 -10.83 -9.69
N ILE A 11 12.82 -10.59 -9.64
CA ILE A 11 11.85 -11.57 -9.12
C ILE A 11 11.80 -12.79 -10.04
N ILE A 12 11.71 -12.61 -11.36
CA ILE A 12 11.73 -13.73 -12.33
C ILE A 12 13.03 -14.54 -12.21
N ASP A 13 14.17 -13.90 -12.07
CA ASP A 13 15.45 -14.61 -11.92
C ASP A 13 15.53 -15.35 -10.59
N PHE A 14 14.92 -14.83 -9.52
CA PHE A 14 14.78 -15.53 -8.25
C PHE A 14 13.85 -16.76 -8.38
N GLU A 15 12.68 -16.62 -8.98
CA GLU A 15 11.70 -17.70 -9.17
C GLU A 15 12.24 -18.85 -10.05
N ASN A 16 13.17 -18.53 -10.96
CA ASN A 16 13.85 -19.51 -11.81
C ASN A 16 15.18 -20.02 -11.20
N ASP A 17 15.41 -19.81 -9.90
CA ASP A 17 16.61 -20.22 -9.17
C ASP A 17 17.95 -19.70 -9.74
N LYS A 18 17.91 -18.64 -10.56
CA LYS A 18 19.13 -18.04 -11.14
C LYS A 18 19.88 -17.15 -10.17
N ILE A 19 19.18 -16.61 -9.17
CA ILE A 19 19.75 -15.86 -8.05
C ILE A 19 19.15 -16.34 -6.73
N SER A 20 19.94 -16.31 -5.65
CA SER A 20 19.46 -16.57 -4.29
C SER A 20 18.45 -15.52 -3.82
N SER A 21 17.56 -15.88 -2.89
CA SER A 21 16.66 -14.92 -2.25
C SER A 21 17.41 -13.75 -1.59
N GLU A 22 18.53 -13.99 -0.91
CA GLU A 22 19.34 -12.93 -0.27
C GLU A 22 19.78 -11.87 -1.28
N LYS A 23 20.37 -12.30 -2.40
CA LYS A 23 20.75 -11.40 -3.50
C LYS A 23 19.55 -10.67 -4.10
N ALA A 24 18.43 -11.37 -4.34
CA ALA A 24 17.22 -10.76 -4.88
C ALA A 24 16.70 -9.65 -3.95
N LEU A 25 16.57 -9.95 -2.65
CA LEU A 25 16.11 -9.00 -1.63
C LEU A 25 16.99 -7.76 -1.57
N ILE A 26 18.32 -7.92 -1.58
CA ILE A 26 19.25 -6.78 -1.55
C ILE A 26 19.03 -5.86 -2.74
N GLU A 27 18.92 -6.40 -3.95
CA GLU A 27 18.77 -5.56 -5.16
C GLU A 27 17.36 -4.97 -5.29
N ILE A 28 16.31 -5.74 -4.96
CA ILE A 28 14.92 -5.25 -4.97
C ILE A 28 14.75 -4.08 -3.99
N ASN A 29 15.26 -4.21 -2.75
CA ASN A 29 15.14 -3.18 -1.72
C ASN A 29 15.89 -1.88 -2.05
N LYS A 30 16.90 -1.91 -2.94
CA LYS A 30 17.55 -0.67 -3.42
C LYS A 30 16.66 0.13 -4.37
N LEU A 31 15.72 -0.54 -5.04
CA LEU A 31 14.90 0.03 -6.09
C LEU A 31 13.47 0.33 -5.61
N SER A 32 12.98 -0.45 -4.66
CA SER A 32 11.63 -0.35 -4.10
C SER A 32 11.46 0.84 -3.17
N ASN A 33 10.23 1.33 -3.06
CA ASN A 33 9.81 2.33 -2.08
C ASN A 33 9.36 1.71 -0.74
N VAL A 34 9.24 0.39 -0.68
CA VAL A 34 8.87 -0.36 0.53
C VAL A 34 9.93 -1.42 0.83
N VAL A 35 10.02 -1.83 2.09
CA VAL A 35 10.95 -2.89 2.48
C VAL A 35 10.32 -4.24 2.17
N VAL A 36 10.98 -5.03 1.33
CA VAL A 36 10.62 -6.40 0.99
C VAL A 36 11.41 -7.35 1.89
N ASP A 37 10.68 -8.22 2.58
CA ASP A 37 11.27 -9.31 3.35
C ASP A 37 11.21 -10.65 2.60
N ASN A 38 11.91 -11.66 3.12
CA ASN A 38 11.97 -12.96 2.47
C ASN A 38 10.59 -13.65 2.41
N PHE A 39 9.73 -13.42 3.41
CA PHE A 39 8.40 -14.03 3.44
C PHE A 39 7.55 -13.49 2.29
N SER A 40 7.41 -12.17 2.19
CA SER A 40 6.68 -11.50 1.12
C SER A 40 7.18 -11.88 -0.27
N LEU A 41 8.51 -11.88 -0.49
CA LEU A 41 9.09 -12.27 -1.78
C LEU A 41 8.76 -13.74 -2.15
N GLN A 42 8.65 -14.64 -1.18
CA GLN A 42 8.36 -16.05 -1.41
C GLN A 42 6.87 -16.34 -1.58
N THR A 43 5.98 -15.52 -1.01
CA THR A 43 4.55 -15.82 -0.93
C THR A 43 3.66 -14.86 -1.69
N TYR A 44 4.18 -13.79 -2.31
CA TYR A 44 3.34 -12.78 -2.97
C TYR A 44 2.36 -13.39 -4.00
N ASN A 45 2.83 -14.40 -4.74
CA ASN A 45 2.06 -15.08 -5.79
C ASN A 45 0.83 -15.86 -5.27
N SER A 46 0.71 -16.01 -3.95
CA SER A 46 -0.45 -16.62 -3.31
C SER A 46 -1.62 -15.64 -3.16
N SER A 47 -1.36 -14.33 -3.23
CA SER A 47 -2.36 -13.27 -3.06
C SER A 47 -2.51 -12.34 -4.27
N MET A 48 -1.49 -12.20 -5.12
CA MET A 48 -1.50 -11.26 -6.24
C MET A 48 -0.57 -11.73 -7.36
N ASP A 49 -0.70 -11.15 -8.55
CA ASP A 49 0.23 -11.40 -9.65
C ASP A 49 1.51 -10.56 -9.53
N LEU A 50 2.50 -10.88 -10.38
CA LEU A 50 3.80 -10.21 -10.42
C LEU A 50 3.69 -8.73 -10.78
N GLU A 51 2.78 -8.35 -11.67
CA GLU A 51 2.63 -6.95 -12.09
C GLU A 51 2.13 -6.11 -10.93
N MET A 52 1.10 -6.59 -10.22
CA MET A 52 0.55 -5.94 -9.04
C MET A 52 1.60 -5.86 -7.93
N TYR A 53 2.33 -6.95 -7.68
CA TYR A 53 3.39 -6.95 -6.67
C TYR A 53 4.48 -5.92 -7.00
N VAL A 54 5.00 -5.92 -8.23
CA VAL A 54 5.97 -4.91 -8.68
C VAL A 54 5.41 -3.50 -8.53
N ARG A 55 4.12 -3.29 -8.87
CA ARG A 55 3.46 -1.99 -8.73
C ARG A 55 3.38 -1.53 -7.28
N ILE A 56 3.10 -2.43 -6.32
CA ILE A 56 3.19 -2.14 -4.88
C ILE A 56 4.61 -1.71 -4.50
N LEU A 57 5.63 -2.40 -5.03
CA LEU A 57 7.02 -2.11 -4.71
C LEU A 57 7.51 -0.77 -5.28
N THR A 58 6.95 -0.28 -6.37
CA THR A 58 7.43 0.91 -7.07
C THR A 58 6.52 2.13 -6.98
N LEU A 59 5.28 1.97 -6.54
CA LEU A 59 4.38 3.10 -6.34
C LEU A 59 4.92 4.00 -5.23
N GLU A 60 4.98 5.30 -5.49
CA GLU A 60 5.48 6.27 -4.52
C GLU A 60 4.44 6.52 -3.42
N SER A 61 4.90 6.47 -2.17
CA SER A 61 4.11 6.89 -1.01
C SER A 61 3.78 8.37 -1.09
N ILE A 62 2.64 8.79 -0.53
CA ILE A 62 2.30 10.22 -0.38
C ILE A 62 3.20 10.84 0.70
N ALA A 63 4.28 11.50 0.28
CA ALA A 63 5.31 12.01 1.18
C ALA A 63 4.83 13.17 2.06
N ASP A 64 3.93 14.01 1.53
CA ASP A 64 3.34 15.18 2.17
C ASP A 64 2.02 14.84 2.89
N TRP A 65 1.92 13.63 3.44
CA TRP A 65 0.70 13.14 4.08
C TRP A 65 0.23 14.03 5.23
N GLN A 66 1.12 14.75 5.92
CA GLN A 66 0.76 15.70 6.99
C GLN A 66 -0.08 16.87 6.48
N GLU A 67 0.07 17.23 5.20
CA GLU A 67 -0.59 18.38 4.57
C GLU A 67 -1.95 18.02 3.95
N ILE A 68 -2.40 16.77 4.09
CA ILE A 68 -3.73 16.35 3.62
C ILE A 68 -4.81 17.14 4.39
N ASP A 69 -5.52 18.00 3.66
CA ASP A 69 -6.71 18.70 4.12
C ASP A 69 -7.98 17.88 3.85
N ASP A 70 -9.14 18.38 4.29
CA ASP A 70 -10.41 17.66 4.14
C ASP A 70 -10.76 17.38 2.67
N LYS A 71 -10.44 18.31 1.75
CA LYS A 71 -10.73 18.13 0.33
C LYS A 71 -9.88 17.00 -0.25
N ARG A 72 -8.56 17.05 -0.01
CA ARG A 72 -7.63 16.02 -0.47
C ARG A 72 -7.94 14.67 0.19
N ALA A 73 -8.36 14.66 1.46
CA ALA A 73 -8.79 13.43 2.11
C ALA A 73 -10.00 12.80 1.40
N ILE A 74 -11.01 13.60 1.06
CA ILE A 74 -12.16 13.13 0.27
C ILE A 74 -11.73 12.61 -1.10
N ASP A 75 -10.84 13.31 -1.80
CA ASP A 75 -10.33 12.87 -3.10
C ASP A 75 -9.64 11.50 -2.99
N LEU A 76 -8.80 11.28 -1.97
CA LEU A 76 -8.13 10.00 -1.72
C LEU A 76 -9.11 8.89 -1.32
N ILE A 77 -10.13 9.20 -0.52
CA ILE A 77 -11.17 8.24 -0.14
C ILE A 77 -11.98 7.84 -1.37
N ASN A 78 -12.35 8.78 -2.23
CA ASN A 78 -13.04 8.47 -3.48
C ASN A 78 -12.18 7.59 -4.38
N GLU A 79 -10.88 7.88 -4.50
CA GLU A 79 -9.95 7.05 -5.29
C GLU A 79 -9.89 5.60 -4.76
N ILE A 80 -9.90 5.41 -3.43
CA ILE A 80 -10.02 4.09 -2.80
C ILE A 80 -11.32 3.39 -3.23
N LEU A 81 -12.46 4.07 -3.09
CA LEU A 81 -13.78 3.50 -3.37
C LEU A 81 -13.97 3.16 -4.86
N THR A 82 -13.25 3.82 -5.76
CA THR A 82 -13.33 3.57 -7.21
C THR A 82 -12.26 2.63 -7.74
N SER A 83 -11.20 2.34 -6.96
CA SER A 83 -10.03 1.55 -7.40
C SER A 83 -9.88 0.28 -6.56
N THR A 84 -10.98 -0.41 -6.28
CA THR A 84 -11.03 -1.56 -5.35
C THR A 84 -10.26 -2.80 -5.84
N ASP A 85 -9.87 -2.83 -7.11
CA ASP A 85 -9.05 -3.88 -7.74
C ASP A 85 -7.56 -3.51 -7.85
N ASP A 86 -7.19 -2.32 -7.37
CA ASP A 86 -5.83 -1.80 -7.44
C ASP A 86 -5.19 -1.74 -6.04
N ASP A 87 -4.67 -2.88 -5.59
CA ASP A 87 -4.08 -3.04 -4.25
C ASP A 87 -2.98 -2.02 -3.94
N ALA A 88 -2.20 -1.59 -4.93
CA ALA A 88 -1.15 -0.60 -4.68
C ALA A 88 -1.74 0.80 -4.42
N VAL A 89 -2.77 1.21 -5.16
CA VAL A 89 -3.48 2.48 -4.92
C VAL A 89 -4.18 2.44 -3.57
N LEU A 90 -4.85 1.33 -3.26
CA LEU A 90 -5.47 1.10 -1.96
C LEU A 90 -4.44 1.25 -0.83
N LEU A 91 -3.33 0.51 -0.88
CA LEU A 91 -2.28 0.55 0.12
C LEU A 91 -1.71 1.96 0.32
N ARG A 92 -1.36 2.65 -0.76
CA ARG A 92 -0.81 4.01 -0.73
C ARG A 92 -1.77 4.99 -0.03
N ASN A 93 -3.05 4.93 -0.40
CA ASN A 93 -4.05 5.88 0.11
C ASN A 93 -4.46 5.57 1.54
N PHE A 94 -4.62 4.28 1.89
CA PHE A 94 -4.86 3.84 3.27
C PHE A 94 -3.75 4.31 4.18
N GLU A 95 -2.49 4.03 3.84
CA GLU A 95 -1.34 4.40 4.66
C GLU A 95 -1.27 5.91 4.88
N ALA A 96 -1.48 6.71 3.84
CA ALA A 96 -1.42 8.18 3.94
C ALA A 96 -2.52 8.75 4.85
N LEU A 97 -3.76 8.28 4.69
CA LEU A 97 -4.90 8.74 5.50
C LEU A 97 -4.79 8.26 6.95
N GLU A 98 -4.43 7.00 7.16
CA GLU A 98 -4.27 6.44 8.51
C GLU A 98 -3.15 7.16 9.27
N LYS A 99 -2.02 7.46 8.62
CA LYS A 99 -0.97 8.31 9.20
C LYS A 99 -1.47 9.71 9.53
N ARG A 100 -2.12 10.38 8.57
CA ARG A 100 -2.63 11.76 8.69
C ARG A 100 -3.57 11.94 9.89
N TYR A 101 -4.42 10.97 10.13
CA TYR A 101 -5.48 11.03 11.14
C TYR A 101 -5.20 10.12 12.36
N SER A 102 -3.96 9.65 12.48
CA SER A 102 -3.47 8.82 13.59
C SER A 102 -4.38 7.60 13.86
N LYS A 103 -4.72 6.88 12.80
CA LYS A 103 -5.48 5.64 12.87
C LYS A 103 -4.54 4.42 12.80
N PRO A 104 -4.91 3.29 13.44
CA PRO A 104 -4.15 2.08 13.31
C PRO A 104 -4.18 1.59 11.85
N THR A 105 -3.11 0.92 11.44
CA THR A 105 -3.02 0.32 10.11
C THR A 105 -4.19 -0.64 9.87
N GLY A 106 -4.88 -0.47 8.74
CA GLY A 106 -6.02 -1.30 8.35
C GLY A 106 -7.38 -0.78 8.82
N ALA A 107 -7.45 0.27 9.64
CA ALA A 107 -8.71 0.84 10.09
C ALA A 107 -9.62 1.25 8.92
N LEU A 108 -9.07 1.84 7.85
CA LEU A 108 -9.87 2.23 6.69
C LEU A 108 -10.37 1.03 5.91
N SER A 109 -9.50 0.03 5.75
CA SER A 109 -9.85 -1.23 5.10
C SER A 109 -11.00 -1.92 5.85
N ASP A 110 -10.93 -1.98 7.18
CA ASP A 110 -11.99 -2.56 8.01
C ASP A 110 -13.32 -1.80 7.83
N TRP A 111 -13.30 -0.46 7.88
CA TRP A 111 -14.52 0.33 7.69
C TRP A 111 -15.15 0.14 6.32
N ILE A 112 -14.36 0.04 5.26
CA ILE A 112 -14.86 -0.08 3.89
C ILE A 112 -15.31 -1.52 3.59
N PHE A 113 -14.48 -2.51 3.89
CA PHE A 113 -14.71 -3.89 3.42
C PHE A 113 -15.37 -4.80 4.46
N HIS A 114 -15.30 -4.46 5.75
CA HIS A 114 -15.97 -5.21 6.82
C HIS A 114 -17.24 -4.52 7.29
N ASP A 115 -17.19 -3.21 7.53
CA ASP A 115 -18.35 -2.44 8.01
C ASP A 115 -19.22 -1.87 6.87
N ASP A 116 -18.82 -2.05 5.60
CA ASP A 116 -19.55 -1.63 4.39
C ASP A 116 -19.84 -0.11 4.33
N ILE A 117 -18.92 0.71 4.84
CA ILE A 117 -19.05 2.17 4.84
C ILE A 117 -18.53 2.73 3.52
N THR A 118 -19.45 3.02 2.59
CA THR A 118 -19.12 3.45 1.22
C THR A 118 -19.24 4.96 0.98
N GLU A 119 -19.61 5.74 1.99
CA GLU A 119 -19.80 7.19 1.87
C GLU A 119 -18.54 7.95 2.28
N ALA A 120 -17.92 8.67 1.33
CA ALA A 120 -16.62 9.33 1.55
C ALA A 120 -16.64 10.35 2.71
N ASN A 121 -17.73 11.10 2.84
CA ASN A 121 -17.90 12.06 3.95
C ASN A 121 -18.02 11.35 5.30
N GLU A 122 -18.64 10.17 5.36
CA GLU A 122 -18.76 9.39 6.58
C GLU A 122 -17.39 8.84 7.01
N LEU A 123 -16.61 8.32 6.06
CA LEU A 123 -15.23 7.88 6.28
C LEU A 123 -14.34 9.02 6.78
N LEU A 124 -14.45 10.22 6.19
CA LEU A 124 -13.71 11.39 6.68
C LEU A 124 -14.12 11.76 8.12
N LEU A 125 -15.41 11.67 8.45
CA LEU A 125 -15.87 11.91 9.82
C LEU A 125 -15.27 10.88 10.79
N LEU A 126 -15.18 9.60 10.42
CA LEU A 126 -14.55 8.55 11.23
C LEU A 126 -13.04 8.78 11.40
N LEU A 127 -12.34 9.14 10.32
CA LEU A 127 -10.93 9.52 10.37
C LEU A 127 -10.67 10.63 11.39
N LYS A 128 -11.53 11.66 11.41
CA LYS A 128 -11.38 12.82 12.32
C LYS A 128 -11.78 12.54 13.76
N LYS A 129 -12.47 11.44 14.07
CA LYS A 129 -12.80 11.08 15.45
C LYS A 129 -11.52 10.72 16.20
N ASN A 130 -11.34 11.32 17.38
CA ASN A 130 -10.32 10.90 18.33
C ASN A 130 -10.73 9.56 18.94
N THR A 131 -9.96 8.52 18.65
CA THR A 131 -10.14 7.17 19.21
C THR A 131 -9.18 6.88 20.36
N THR A 132 -8.39 7.86 20.80
CA THR A 132 -7.48 7.72 21.94
C THR A 132 -8.29 7.60 23.23
N ILE A 133 -8.54 6.37 23.68
CA ILE A 133 -8.95 6.09 25.06
C ILE A 133 -7.73 6.39 25.93
N ILE A 134 -7.81 7.44 26.76
CA ILE A 134 -6.84 7.65 27.84
C ILE A 134 -7.13 6.56 28.88
N LEU A 135 -6.25 5.58 28.97
CA LEU A 135 -6.24 4.56 30.03
C LEU A 135 -5.52 5.10 31.28
#